data_AF-A0A8T4QU84-F1
#
_entry.id   AF-A0A8T4QU84-F1
#
_cell.length_a   1.000
_cell.length_b   1.000
_cell.length_c   1.000
_cell.angle_alpha   90.00
_cell.angle_beta   90.00
_cell.angle_gamma   90.00
#
_symmetry.space_group_name_H-M   'P 1'
#
loop_
_entity.id
_entity.type
_entity.pdbx_description
1 polymer ?
#
loop_
_entity_poly.entity_id
_entity_poly.type
_entity_poly.pdbx_seq_one_letter_code
_entity_poly.pdbx_strand_id
1 'polypeptide(L)'
;MYKLVCVVGMPGAGKSCVGKIFSESGFSYLRFGQITIDLITERKWEQNSENERKVREEIRNKSGMGAYAILSIPKIDALLRKGNAIVDGLYSWSEYKILKEKYGSRMVVMAVYAPPSLRYKRLSSRTDVDEKLINRLIPVEEAQQRDYAEIENIEKGGPIVMADYTILNIGSKEEFEKNVKKIMKFISL
;
A
#
# COMPACT_ATOMS: atom_id res chain seq x y z
N MET A 1 18.90 -10.02 10.57
CA MET A 1 18.46 -8.62 10.78
C MET A 1 17.07 -8.47 10.16
N TYR A 2 16.07 -7.97 10.90
CA TYR A 2 14.69 -7.97 10.42
C TYR A 2 14.45 -7.04 9.22
N LYS A 3 13.64 -7.52 8.27
CA LYS A 3 13.30 -6.88 7.01
C LYS A 3 12.00 -6.08 7.10
N LEU A 4 11.96 -4.99 6.33
CA LEU A 4 10.77 -4.18 6.08
C LEU A 4 10.30 -4.47 4.65
N VAL A 5 9.11 -5.06 4.51
CA VAL A 5 8.51 -5.31 3.20
C VAL A 5 7.52 -4.20 2.89
N CYS A 6 7.75 -3.42 1.84
CA CYS A 6 6.85 -2.37 1.39
C CYS A 6 6.08 -2.84 0.15
N VAL A 7 4.76 -2.92 0.25
CA VAL A 7 3.89 -3.33 -0.86
C VAL A 7 3.43 -2.11 -1.65
N VAL A 8 3.57 -2.18 -2.98
CA VAL A 8 3.15 -1.14 -3.92
C VAL A 8 2.40 -1.73 -5.11
N GLY A 9 1.66 -0.90 -5.83
CA GLY A 9 0.82 -1.31 -6.96
C GLY A 9 -0.41 -0.44 -7.14
N MET A 10 -1.00 -0.49 -8.33
CA MET A 10 -2.16 0.34 -8.70
C MET A 10 -3.45 -0.07 -7.96
N PRO A 11 -4.48 0.80 -7.90
CA PRO A 11 -5.80 0.44 -7.37
C PRO A 11 -6.36 -0.83 -8.05
N GLY A 12 -6.95 -1.74 -7.27
CA GLY A 12 -7.48 -3.01 -7.80
C GLY A 12 -6.42 -4.10 -8.09
N ALA A 13 -5.13 -3.86 -7.85
CA ALA A 13 -4.08 -4.84 -8.12
C ALA A 13 -4.03 -6.03 -7.14
N GLY A 14 -4.62 -5.92 -5.94
CA GLY A 14 -4.62 -6.99 -4.93
C GLY A 14 -3.53 -6.89 -3.85
N LYS A 15 -2.99 -5.68 -3.61
CA LYS A 15 -1.99 -5.42 -2.55
C LYS A 15 -2.41 -5.89 -1.16
N SER A 16 -3.67 -5.66 -0.79
CA SER A 16 -4.21 -6.04 0.53
C SER A 16 -4.13 -7.55 0.77
N CYS A 17 -4.24 -8.36 -0.28
CA CYS A 17 -4.06 -9.81 -0.19
C CYS A 17 -2.63 -10.18 0.21
N VAL A 18 -1.62 -9.48 -0.31
CA VAL A 18 -0.22 -9.64 0.12
C VAL A 18 -0.07 -9.31 1.59
N GLY A 19 -0.60 -8.15 2.01
CA GLY A 19 -0.61 -7.72 3.41
C GLY A 19 -1.14 -8.79 4.36
N LYS A 20 -2.29 -9.38 4.00
CA LYS A 20 -2.92 -10.46 4.76
C LYS A 20 -2.04 -11.71 4.85
N ILE A 21 -1.53 -12.21 3.72
CA ILE A 21 -0.70 -13.43 3.68
C ILE A 21 0.55 -13.30 4.55
N PHE A 22 1.23 -12.14 4.49
CA PHE A 22 2.40 -11.87 5.31
C PHE A 22 2.06 -11.77 6.80
N SER A 23 0.95 -11.10 7.13
CA SER A 23 0.48 -10.99 8.52
C SER A 23 0.17 -12.36 9.12
N GLU A 24 -0.51 -13.24 8.36
CA GLU A 24 -0.79 -14.63 8.76
C GLU A 24 0.49 -15.46 8.90
N SER A 25 1.58 -15.04 8.27
CA SER A 25 2.90 -15.68 8.33
C SER A 25 3.83 -15.06 9.38
N GLY A 26 3.30 -14.25 10.30
CA GLY A 26 4.02 -13.71 11.46
C GLY A 26 4.72 -12.37 11.25
N PHE A 27 4.55 -11.71 10.09
CA PHE A 27 5.04 -10.34 9.91
C PHE A 27 4.12 -9.37 10.64
N SER A 28 4.71 -8.37 11.30
CA SER A 28 3.92 -7.26 11.86
C SER A 28 3.34 -6.41 10.72
N TYR A 29 2.03 -6.20 10.72
CA TYR A 29 1.33 -5.44 9.67
C TYR A 29 1.18 -3.97 10.04
N LEU A 30 1.53 -3.07 9.11
CA LEU A 30 1.28 -1.63 9.20
C LEU A 30 0.62 -1.15 7.91
N ARG A 31 -0.51 -0.47 8.02
CA ARG A 31 -1.17 0.21 6.90
C ARG A 31 -0.77 1.69 6.88
N PHE A 32 -0.16 2.18 5.81
CA PHE A 32 0.22 3.61 5.72
C PHE A 32 -0.97 4.55 5.84
N GLY A 33 -2.09 4.18 5.22
CA GLY A 33 -3.33 4.95 5.31
C GLY A 33 -3.88 5.11 6.73
N GLN A 34 -3.42 4.31 7.71
CA GLN A 34 -3.88 4.37 9.10
C GLN A 34 -3.63 5.73 9.74
N ILE A 35 -2.55 6.43 9.37
CA ILE A 35 -2.28 7.80 9.86
C ILE A 35 -3.46 8.75 9.57
N THR A 36 -4.07 8.62 8.40
CA THR A 36 -5.24 9.44 8.02
C THR A 36 -6.41 9.18 8.95
N ILE A 37 -6.63 7.90 9.28
CA ILE A 37 -7.73 7.47 10.14
C ILE A 37 -7.48 7.92 11.58
N ASP A 38 -6.26 7.73 12.08
CA ASP A 38 -5.84 8.17 13.41
C ASP A 38 -6.11 9.68 13.60
N LEU A 39 -5.75 10.50 12.60
CA LEU A 39 -5.97 11.96 12.63
C LEU A 39 -7.45 12.36 12.50
N ILE A 40 -8.24 11.65 11.70
CA ILE A 40 -9.71 11.89 11.62
C ILE A 40 -10.34 11.61 12.99
N THR A 41 -9.97 10.50 13.62
CA THR A 41 -10.46 10.13 14.94
C THR A 41 -10.03 11.14 16.01
N GLU A 42 -8.77 11.57 16.00
CA GLU A 42 -8.26 12.61 16.91
C GLU A 42 -9.03 13.94 16.78
N ARG A 43 -9.39 14.32 15.55
CA ARG A 43 -10.18 15.51 15.24
C ARG A 43 -11.68 15.35 15.50
N LYS A 44 -12.12 14.15 15.91
CA LYS A 44 -13.54 13.79 16.08
C LYS A 44 -14.37 14.05 14.81
N TRP A 45 -13.76 13.89 13.64
CA TRP A 45 -14.45 14.00 12.37
C TRP A 45 -15.13 12.68 12.01
N GLU A 46 -16.23 12.75 11.27
CA GLU A 46 -16.84 11.56 10.69
C GLU A 46 -15.86 10.90 9.71
N GLN A 47 -15.72 9.58 9.83
CA GLN A 47 -14.89 8.80 8.92
C GLN A 47 -15.62 8.61 7.59
N ASN A 48 -15.39 9.53 6.65
CA ASN A 48 -15.92 9.48 5.30
C ASN A 48 -14.84 9.86 4.25
N SER A 49 -15.13 9.56 2.98
CA SER A 49 -14.14 9.73 1.88
C SER A 49 -13.69 11.18 1.66
N GLU A 50 -14.56 12.14 1.95
CA GLU A 50 -14.26 13.57 1.82
C GLU A 50 -13.24 14.01 2.90
N ASN A 51 -13.50 13.65 4.16
CA ASN A 51 -12.62 13.96 5.28
C ASN A 51 -11.26 13.27 5.14
N GLU A 52 -11.24 12.01 4.70
CA GLU A 52 -10.00 11.33 4.37
C GLU A 52 -9.19 12.02 3.28
N ARG A 53 -9.86 12.53 2.23
CA ARG A 53 -9.18 13.29 1.18
C ARG A 53 -8.58 14.57 1.75
N LYS A 54 -9.35 15.34 2.52
CA LYS A 54 -8.89 16.58 3.17
C LYS A 54 -7.66 16.34 4.04
N VAL A 55 -7.68 15.32 4.89
CA VAL A 55 -6.53 14.99 5.75
C VAL A 55 -5.31 14.56 4.93
N ARG A 56 -5.49 13.71 3.90
CA ARG A 56 -4.39 13.31 3.00
C ARG A 56 -3.73 14.51 2.32
N GLU A 57 -4.54 15.42 1.78
CA GLU A 57 -4.07 16.63 1.10
C GLU A 57 -3.37 17.57 2.08
N GLU A 58 -3.94 17.79 3.27
CA GLU A 58 -3.33 18.63 4.30
C GLU A 58 -1.94 18.14 4.73
N ILE A 59 -1.81 16.83 4.99
CA ILE A 59 -0.53 16.21 5.37
C ILE A 59 0.52 16.44 4.29
N ARG A 60 0.15 16.25 3.02
CA ARG A 60 1.07 16.44 1.88
C ARG A 60 1.41 17.91 1.65
N ASN A 61 0.46 18.81 1.80
CA ASN A 61 0.70 20.24 1.67
C ASN A 61 1.65 20.77 2.76
N LYS A 62 1.56 20.23 3.98
CA LYS A 62 2.41 20.65 5.11
C LYS A 62 3.80 20.00 5.09
N SER A 63 3.87 18.71 4.79
CA SER A 63 5.07 17.89 5.02
C SER A 63 5.64 17.26 3.74
N GLY A 64 5.10 17.64 2.58
CA GLY A 64 5.52 17.15 1.27
C GLY A 64 5.05 15.73 0.95
N MET A 65 5.42 15.26 -0.25
CA MET A 65 4.96 13.95 -0.74
C MET A 65 5.53 12.73 0.02
N GLY A 66 6.57 12.94 0.83
CA GLY A 66 7.17 11.93 1.69
C GLY A 66 6.55 11.79 3.08
N ALA A 67 5.52 12.59 3.39
CA ALA A 67 5.01 12.76 4.75
C ALA A 67 4.59 11.44 5.43
N TYR A 68 3.89 10.55 4.72
CA TYR A 68 3.42 9.28 5.31
C TYR A 68 4.58 8.34 5.66
N ALA A 69 5.66 8.34 4.89
CA ALA A 69 6.87 7.60 5.26
C ALA A 69 7.45 8.17 6.55
N ILE A 70 7.66 9.49 6.63
CA ILE A 70 8.24 10.16 7.80
C ILE A 70 7.43 9.89 9.06
N LEU A 71 6.11 10.06 8.99
CA LEU A 71 5.20 9.84 10.11
C LEU A 71 5.10 8.36 10.51
N SER A 72 5.35 7.43 9.58
CA SER A 72 5.31 5.99 9.86
C SER A 72 6.60 5.45 10.47
N ILE A 73 7.73 6.14 10.30
CA ILE A 73 9.06 5.70 10.75
C ILE A 73 9.09 5.25 12.22
N PRO A 74 8.56 6.00 13.20
CA PRO A 74 8.61 5.58 14.60
C PRO A 74 7.86 4.26 14.85
N LYS A 75 6.70 4.08 14.18
CA LYS A 75 5.92 2.83 14.26
C LYS A 75 6.69 1.69 13.58
N ILE A 76 7.26 1.90 12.41
CA ILE A 76 8.08 0.90 11.70
C ILE A 76 9.28 0.48 12.56
N ASP A 77 10.02 1.41 13.14
CA ASP A 77 11.19 1.13 13.98
C ASP A 77 10.79 0.28 15.19
N ALA A 78 9.63 0.57 15.81
CA ALA A 78 9.11 -0.23 16.91
C ALA A 78 8.75 -1.67 16.50
N LEU A 79 8.17 -1.86 15.30
CA LEU A 79 7.86 -3.19 14.76
C LEU A 79 9.14 -3.96 14.41
N LEU A 80 10.11 -3.30 13.77
CA LEU A 80 11.38 -3.88 13.37
C LEU A 80 12.30 -4.24 14.55
N ARG A 81 11.99 -3.82 15.78
CA ARG A 81 12.63 -4.33 17.00
C ARG A 81 12.11 -5.71 17.42
N LYS A 82 10.88 -6.05 17.03
CA LYS A 82 10.20 -7.29 17.43
C LYS A 82 10.25 -8.38 16.36
N GLY A 83 10.42 -8.01 15.10
CA GLY A 83 10.39 -8.97 14.00
C GLY A 83 10.38 -8.31 12.63
N ASN A 84 10.17 -9.12 11.59
CA ASN A 84 9.92 -8.59 10.26
C ASN A 84 8.58 -7.83 10.22
N ALA A 85 8.51 -6.79 9.40
CA ALA A 85 7.32 -5.98 9.25
C ALA A 85 6.93 -5.86 7.77
N ILE A 86 5.63 -5.77 7.52
CA ILE A 86 5.06 -5.45 6.23
C ILE A 86 4.28 -4.15 6.30
N VAL A 87 4.52 -3.29 5.32
CA VAL A 87 3.84 -2.03 5.09
C VAL A 87 2.97 -2.17 3.86
N ASP A 88 1.67 -1.97 4.04
CA ASP A 88 0.71 -1.90 2.94
C ASP A 88 0.46 -0.45 2.53
N GLY A 89 0.79 -0.16 1.26
CA GLY A 89 0.53 1.11 0.63
C GLY A 89 1.71 2.07 0.65
N LEU A 90 2.86 1.65 0.12
CA LEU A 90 3.86 2.63 -0.34
C LEU A 90 3.24 3.42 -1.49
N TYR A 91 3.05 4.72 -1.33
CA TYR A 91 2.28 5.55 -2.26
C TYR A 91 3.18 6.22 -3.29
N SER A 92 4.27 6.87 -2.86
CA SER A 92 5.02 7.81 -3.70
C SER A 92 6.51 7.49 -3.87
N TRP A 93 7.09 8.03 -4.94
CA TRP A 93 8.54 8.02 -5.15
C TRP A 93 9.29 8.73 -4.02
N SER A 94 8.72 9.83 -3.55
CA SER A 94 9.23 10.55 -2.37
C SER A 94 9.28 9.67 -1.12
N GLU A 95 8.22 8.90 -0.83
CA GLU A 95 8.22 7.93 0.28
C GLU A 95 9.23 6.80 0.07
N TYR A 96 9.35 6.28 -1.15
CA TYR A 96 10.34 5.25 -1.49
C TYR A 96 11.75 5.71 -1.12
N LYS A 97 12.15 6.90 -1.57
CA LYS A 97 13.51 7.43 -1.33
C LYS A 97 13.81 7.56 0.16
N ILE A 98 12.88 8.11 0.94
CA ILE A 98 13.03 8.30 2.39
C ILE A 98 13.21 6.97 3.10
N LEU A 99 12.36 5.99 2.80
CA LEU A 99 12.46 4.66 3.42
C LEU A 99 13.72 3.93 2.95
N LYS A 100 14.12 4.09 1.68
CA LYS A 100 15.31 3.44 1.14
C LYS A 100 16.59 4.01 1.75
N GLU A 101 16.64 5.33 1.95
CA GLU A 101 17.73 6.01 2.66
C GLU A 101 17.83 5.51 4.11
N LYS A 102 16.70 5.44 4.83
CA LYS A 102 16.69 5.03 6.24
C LYS A 102 16.99 3.55 6.46
N TYR A 103 16.43 2.67 5.64
CA TYR A 103 16.45 1.21 5.88
C TYR A 103 17.41 0.45 4.94
N GLY A 104 17.90 1.06 3.86
CA GLY A 104 18.91 0.49 2.97
C GLY A 104 18.53 -0.89 2.43
N SER A 105 19.39 -1.88 2.70
CA SER A 105 19.21 -3.28 2.29
C SER A 105 18.20 -4.06 3.14
N ARG A 106 17.65 -3.44 4.21
CA ARG A 106 16.57 -4.03 5.00
C ARG A 106 15.20 -3.79 4.38
N MET A 107 15.07 -2.74 3.56
CA MET A 107 13.85 -2.46 2.81
C MET A 107 13.79 -3.32 1.56
N VAL A 108 12.70 -4.09 1.44
CA VAL A 108 12.33 -4.87 0.27
C VAL A 108 11.03 -4.31 -0.28
N VAL A 109 10.99 -3.97 -1.55
CA VAL A 109 9.80 -3.45 -2.22
C VAL A 109 9.17 -4.54 -3.08
N MET A 110 7.87 -4.75 -2.87
CA MET A 110 7.09 -5.76 -3.57
C MET A 110 5.98 -5.08 -4.37
N ALA A 111 6.13 -5.04 -5.69
CA ALA A 111 5.10 -4.57 -6.60
C ALA A 111 4.06 -5.68 -6.86
N VAL A 112 2.79 -5.31 -6.81
CA VAL A 112 1.69 -6.16 -7.26
C VAL A 112 1.13 -5.58 -8.54
N TYR A 113 1.22 -6.35 -9.62
CA TYR A 113 0.77 -5.96 -10.94
C TYR A 113 -0.48 -6.72 -11.35
N ALA A 114 -1.44 -5.99 -11.90
CA ALA A 114 -2.53 -6.52 -12.70
C ALA A 114 -2.82 -5.50 -13.82
N PRO A 115 -3.16 -5.95 -15.04
CA PRO A 115 -3.45 -5.05 -16.14
C PRO A 115 -4.68 -4.18 -15.85
N PRO A 116 -4.76 -2.95 -16.41
CA PRO A 116 -5.88 -2.03 -16.18
C PRO A 116 -7.25 -2.67 -16.36
N SER A 117 -7.47 -3.41 -17.46
CA SER A 117 -8.75 -4.09 -17.74
C SER A 117 -9.21 -5.00 -16.60
N LEU A 118 -8.29 -5.77 -16.02
CA LEU A 118 -8.60 -6.67 -14.90
C LEU A 118 -8.83 -5.90 -13.60
N ARG A 119 -8.05 -4.84 -13.34
CA ARG A 119 -8.22 -3.98 -12.17
C ARG A 119 -9.57 -3.26 -12.20
N TYR A 120 -9.94 -2.70 -13.35
CA TYR A 120 -11.22 -2.01 -13.53
C TYR A 120 -12.38 -2.98 -13.32
N LYS A 121 -12.33 -4.18 -13.92
CA LYS A 121 -13.34 -5.22 -13.68
C LYS A 121 -13.50 -5.54 -12.19
N ARG A 122 -12.39 -5.73 -11.45
CA ARG A 122 -12.40 -6.02 -10.01
C ARG A 122 -12.99 -4.87 -9.19
N LEU A 123 -12.70 -3.63 -9.56
CA LEU A 123 -13.17 -2.44 -8.87
C LEU A 123 -14.65 -2.16 -9.16
N SER A 124 -15.10 -2.41 -10.39
CA SER A 124 -16.48 -2.18 -10.82
C SER A 124 -17.43 -3.34 -10.44
N SER A 125 -16.91 -4.52 -10.12
CA SER A 125 -17.70 -5.69 -9.71
C SER A 125 -17.60 -6.00 -8.21
N ARG A 126 -17.13 -5.04 -7.40
CA ARG A 126 -16.88 -5.26 -5.97
C ARG A 126 -18.21 -5.28 -5.21
N THR A 127 -18.48 -6.41 -4.54
CA THR A 127 -19.72 -6.63 -3.77
C THR A 127 -19.55 -6.39 -2.27
N ASP A 128 -18.33 -6.57 -1.75
CA ASP A 128 -17.99 -6.24 -0.36
C ASP A 128 -17.80 -4.72 -0.24
N VAL A 129 -18.91 -4.00 -0.27
CA VAL A 129 -18.95 -2.57 0.02
C VAL A 129 -19.04 -2.42 1.53
N ASP A 130 -17.99 -1.85 2.14
CA ASP A 130 -18.06 -1.55 3.58
C ASP A 130 -18.82 -0.25 3.83
N GLU A 131 -19.46 -0.15 5.00
CA GLU A 131 -20.24 1.03 5.42
C GLU A 131 -19.42 2.33 5.39
N LYS A 132 -18.09 2.21 5.45
CA LYS A 132 -17.13 3.31 5.44
C LYS A 132 -16.64 3.68 4.03
N LEU A 133 -17.14 3.02 2.98
CA LEU A 133 -16.77 3.18 1.58
C LEU A 133 -15.25 3.05 1.29
N ILE A 134 -14.50 2.43 2.19
CA ILE A 134 -13.06 2.13 2.02
C ILE A 134 -12.93 1.08 0.91
N ASN A 135 -13.82 0.10 0.93
CA ASN A 135 -14.12 -0.77 -0.18
C ASN A 135 -15.44 -0.32 -0.80
N ARG A 136 -15.39 0.30 -1.97
CA ARG A 136 -16.58 0.68 -2.74
C ARG A 136 -16.47 0.19 -4.17
N LEU A 137 -17.63 0.03 -4.81
CA LEU A 137 -17.72 -0.13 -6.24
C LEU A 137 -17.22 1.16 -6.91
N ILE A 138 -16.30 1.03 -7.85
CA ILE A 138 -15.73 2.17 -8.59
C ILE A 138 -16.03 1.94 -10.08
N PRO A 139 -16.78 2.85 -10.74
CA PRO A 139 -16.99 2.81 -12.18
C PRO A 139 -15.68 2.80 -12.96
N VAL A 140 -15.70 2.26 -14.18
CA VAL A 140 -14.49 2.11 -15.00
C VAL A 140 -13.86 3.47 -15.29
N GLU A 141 -14.67 4.50 -15.57
CA GLU A 141 -14.20 5.86 -15.84
C GLU A 141 -13.49 6.47 -14.62
N GLU A 142 -14.08 6.31 -13.42
CA GLU A 142 -13.46 6.78 -12.17
C GLU A 142 -12.15 6.02 -11.89
N ALA A 143 -12.10 4.71 -12.17
CA ALA A 143 -10.90 3.91 -11.99
C ALA A 143 -9.77 4.35 -12.92
N GLN A 144 -10.07 4.74 -14.17
CA GLN A 144 -9.11 5.30 -15.12
C GLN A 144 -8.56 6.65 -14.64
N GLN A 145 -9.43 7.58 -14.24
CA GLN A 145 -9.01 8.87 -13.69
C GLN A 145 -8.12 8.69 -12.46
N ARG A 146 -8.46 7.72 -11.61
CA ARG A 146 -7.67 7.40 -10.43
C ARG A 146 -6.29 6.85 -10.79
N ASP A 147 -6.16 6.05 -11.85
CA ASP A 147 -4.85 5.57 -12.29
C ASP A 147 -3.92 6.73 -12.68
N TYR A 148 -4.41 7.70 -13.45
CA TYR A 148 -3.64 8.91 -13.79
C TYR A 148 -3.24 9.68 -12.52
N ALA A 149 -4.19 9.94 -11.62
CA ALA A 149 -3.91 10.65 -10.37
C ALA A 149 -2.87 9.93 -9.49
N GLU A 150 -2.89 8.60 -9.42
CA GLU A 150 -1.92 7.82 -8.64
C GLU A 150 -0.52 7.85 -9.29
N ILE A 151 -0.42 7.92 -10.61
CA ILE A 151 0.86 8.01 -11.33
C ILE A 151 1.43 9.43 -11.24
N GLU A 152 0.63 10.43 -11.60
CA GLU A 152 1.07 11.82 -11.81
C GLU A 152 1.15 12.59 -10.49
N ASN A 153 0.11 12.53 -9.66
CA ASN A 153 0.02 13.36 -8.46
C ASN A 153 0.65 12.68 -7.24
N ILE A 154 0.74 11.35 -7.25
CA ILE A 154 1.26 10.55 -6.14
C ILE A 154 2.60 9.90 -6.49
N GLU A 155 3.11 10.03 -7.72
CA GLU A 155 4.43 9.52 -8.13
C GLU A 155 4.57 7.98 -8.04
N LYS A 156 3.47 7.22 -8.17
CA LYS A 156 3.46 5.78 -7.86
C LYS A 156 4.22 4.91 -8.87
N GLY A 157 4.44 5.43 -10.08
CA GLY A 157 5.20 4.71 -11.12
C GLY A 157 6.61 4.34 -10.67
N GLY A 158 7.34 5.28 -10.05
CA GLY A 158 8.73 5.09 -9.62
C GLY A 158 8.91 3.89 -8.68
N PRO A 159 8.21 3.84 -7.53
CA PRO A 159 8.30 2.71 -6.60
C PRO A 159 7.90 1.36 -7.21
N ILE A 160 6.96 1.35 -8.17
CA ILE A 160 6.57 0.11 -8.89
C ILE A 160 7.74 -0.38 -9.75
N VAL A 161 8.35 0.50 -10.54
CA VAL A 161 9.46 0.15 -11.44
C VAL A 161 10.70 -0.28 -10.65
N MET A 162 10.95 0.34 -9.50
CA MET A 162 12.12 0.08 -8.65
C MET A 162 11.91 -1.05 -7.63
N ALA A 163 10.85 -1.85 -7.77
CA ALA A 163 10.56 -2.94 -6.85
C ALA A 163 11.58 -4.08 -6.97
N ASP A 164 11.99 -4.65 -5.83
CA ASP A 164 12.86 -5.82 -5.78
C ASP A 164 12.15 -7.08 -6.32
N TYR A 165 10.83 -7.14 -6.13
CA TYR A 165 9.99 -8.24 -6.60
C TYR A 165 8.70 -7.72 -7.23
N THR A 166 8.27 -8.36 -8.32
CA THR A 166 6.96 -8.12 -8.93
C THR A 166 6.12 -9.39 -8.92
N ILE A 167 4.90 -9.29 -8.38
CA ILE A 167 3.90 -10.35 -8.38
C ILE A 167 2.85 -10.06 -9.44
N LEU A 168 2.65 -11.00 -10.35
CA LEU A 168 1.56 -10.96 -11.32
C LEU A 168 0.29 -11.51 -10.68
N ASN A 169 -0.74 -10.66 -10.56
CA ASN A 169 -2.07 -11.03 -10.09
C ASN A 169 -3.07 -11.08 -11.26
N ILE A 170 -2.80 -12.00 -12.19
CA ILE A 170 -3.58 -12.20 -13.42
C ILE A 170 -4.33 -13.53 -13.46
N GLY A 171 -3.92 -14.50 -12.64
CA GLY A 171 -4.49 -15.84 -12.56
C GLY A 171 -5.44 -16.04 -11.37
N SER A 172 -5.48 -17.27 -10.86
CA SER A 172 -6.35 -17.62 -9.74
C SER A 172 -5.82 -17.09 -8.40
N LYS A 173 -6.67 -17.10 -7.37
CA LYS A 173 -6.29 -16.70 -6.02
C LYS A 173 -5.21 -17.63 -5.45
N GLU A 174 -5.32 -18.92 -5.70
CA GLU A 174 -4.38 -19.96 -5.26
C GLU A 174 -3.00 -19.76 -5.91
N GLU A 175 -2.98 -19.44 -7.21
CA GLU A 175 -1.74 -19.12 -7.92
C GLU A 175 -1.08 -17.86 -7.35
N PHE A 176 -1.88 -16.82 -7.11
CA PHE A 176 -1.40 -15.59 -6.48
C PHE A 176 -0.80 -15.85 -5.09
N GLU A 177 -1.51 -16.59 -4.23
CA GLU A 177 -1.03 -16.96 -2.90
C GLU A 177 0.26 -17.78 -2.96
N LYS A 178 0.36 -18.73 -3.89
CA LYS A 178 1.57 -19.53 -4.11
C LYS A 178 2.75 -18.64 -4.51
N ASN A 179 2.54 -17.67 -5.40
CA ASN A 179 3.57 -16.74 -5.85
C ASN A 179 4.03 -15.83 -4.72
N VAL A 180 3.10 -15.28 -3.91
CA VAL A 180 3.42 -14.49 -2.71
C VAL A 180 4.27 -15.31 -1.73
N LYS A 181 3.84 -16.54 -1.40
CA LYS A 181 4.54 -17.41 -0.47
C LYS A 181 5.93 -17.80 -0.97
N LYS A 182 6.12 -17.99 -2.28
CA LYS A 182 7.43 -18.25 -2.89
C LYS A 182 8.39 -17.09 -2.65
N ILE A 183 7.94 -15.85 -2.87
CA ILE A 183 8.78 -14.65 -2.67
C ILE A 183 9.09 -14.43 -1.19
N MET A 184 8.09 -14.63 -0.33
CA MET A 184 8.25 -14.50 1.12
C MET A 184 9.37 -15.39 1.67
N LYS A 185 9.55 -16.61 1.12
CA LYS A 185 10.68 -17.48 1.50
C LYS A 185 12.05 -16.85 1.24
N PHE A 186 12.22 -16.07 0.17
CA PHE A 186 13.49 -15.38 -0.10
C PHE A 186 13.74 -14.18 0.82
N ILE A 187 12.68 -13.59 1.38
CA ILE A 187 12.77 -12.45 2.30
C ILE A 187 13.05 -12.90 3.74
N SER A 188 12.54 -14.08 4.11
CA SER A 188 12.67 -14.65 5.46
C SER A 188 13.96 -15.46 5.69
N LEU A 189 14.81 -15.61 4.66
CA LEU A 189 16.17 -16.15 4.77
C LEU A 189 17.15 -15.04 5.18
#